data_AF-A0A4S4D8R2-F1
#
_entry.id   AF-A0A4S4D8R2-F1
#
_cell.length_a   1.000
_cell.length_b   1.000
_cell.length_c   1.000
_cell.angle_alpha   90.00
_cell.angle_beta   90.00
_cell.angle_gamma   90.00
#
_symmetry.space_group_name_H-M   'P 1'
#
loop_
_entity.id
_entity.type
_entity.pdbx_description
1 polymer ?
#
loop_
_entity_poly.entity_id
_entity_poly.type
_entity_poly.pdbx_seq_one_letter_code
_entity_poly.pdbx_strand_id
1 'polypeptide(L)'
;MASSSRGLLTLFPDLNESTRERTGAVALEPQPSAPEFAPLNFPMRSVEQRMALQSDVEANQYTLKSCVETMTAVTNLSNRLQSRTNEVQQLNSQLALLQRMYKDARAEISVLRAENKELKRKATVMFRFGGPPYAAVEEYGGVNVLGGVENTKAAPSRAVQDGGKKKRLAADKAGQADAIAVSHKLQQLGWIPELILSSDAVRTKETLKTMQEQVRGFLEAEVHFISSFYSIAAMDGQTAEHLQHAICKFSRDEILTVM
;
A
#
# COMPACT_ATOMS: atom_id res chain seq x y z
N MET A 1 -14.45 29.71 18.06
CA MET A 1 -13.26 30.59 18.11
C MET A 1 -12.02 29.75 17.83
N ALA A 2 -11.41 29.93 16.65
CA ALA A 2 -10.01 29.66 16.37
C ALA A 2 -9.75 30.25 14.97
N SER A 3 -9.11 31.41 14.96
CA SER A 3 -8.72 32.18 13.78
C SER A 3 -7.53 31.48 13.13
N SER A 4 -7.60 31.16 11.84
CA SER A 4 -6.45 30.68 11.07
C SER A 4 -6.16 31.66 9.95
N SER A 5 -5.37 32.68 10.30
CA SER A 5 -4.83 33.69 9.41
C SER A 5 -4.03 33.02 8.29
N ARG A 6 -4.58 33.01 7.06
CA ARG A 6 -3.83 32.70 5.85
C ARG A 6 -2.88 33.86 5.56
N GLY A 7 -1.65 33.76 6.07
CA GLY A 7 -0.54 34.63 5.69
C GLY A 7 -0.13 34.35 4.25
N LEU A 8 -0.67 35.14 3.31
CA LEU A 8 -0.26 35.18 1.92
C LEU A 8 1.03 36.02 1.88
N LEU A 9 2.20 35.36 1.79
CA LEU A 9 3.49 36.04 1.64
C LEU A 9 3.60 36.59 0.22
N THR A 10 3.09 37.80 0.00
CA THR A 10 3.36 38.60 -1.20
C THR A 10 4.74 39.25 -1.05
N LEU A 11 5.73 38.70 -1.76
CA LEU A 11 7.14 39.11 -1.68
C LEU A 11 7.50 40.31 -2.57
N PHE A 12 6.54 41.16 -2.95
CA PHE A 12 6.81 42.39 -3.72
C PHE A 12 5.80 43.49 -3.35
N PRO A 13 6.23 44.68 -2.90
CA PRO A 13 5.38 45.87 -2.92
C PRO A 13 5.27 46.41 -4.34
N ASP A 14 4.04 46.74 -4.75
CA ASP A 14 3.70 47.44 -5.99
C ASP A 14 4.48 48.76 -6.11
N LEU A 15 5.36 48.85 -7.10
CA LEU A 15 5.93 50.11 -7.56
C LEU A 15 5.00 50.70 -8.62
N ASN A 16 3.90 51.32 -8.18
CA ASN A 16 3.08 52.16 -9.05
C ASN A 16 2.60 53.43 -8.34
N GLU A 17 3.54 54.35 -8.10
CA GLU A 17 3.33 55.80 -7.91
C GLU A 17 4.65 56.46 -8.39
N SER A 18 4.75 57.54 -9.15
CA SER A 18 3.83 58.57 -9.61
C SER A 18 4.59 59.37 -10.67
N THR A 19 4.05 59.52 -11.88
CA THR A 19 4.48 60.58 -12.82
C THR A 19 3.26 61.45 -13.10
N ARG A 20 2.99 62.37 -12.17
CA ARG A 20 2.02 63.45 -12.39
C ARG A 20 2.76 64.62 -13.04
N GLU A 21 2.53 64.81 -14.34
CA GLU A 21 2.82 66.04 -15.05
C GLU A 21 2.18 67.23 -14.32
N ARG A 22 2.94 68.32 -14.15
CA ARG A 22 2.39 69.64 -13.86
C ARG A 22 3.08 70.67 -14.74
N THR A 23 2.52 70.82 -15.94
CA THR A 23 2.80 71.93 -16.85
C THR A 23 2.15 73.19 -16.27
N GLY A 24 2.94 74.25 -16.10
CA GLY A 24 2.44 75.56 -15.65
C GLY A 24 3.53 76.63 -15.80
N ALA A 25 3.43 77.41 -16.88
CA ALA A 25 4.33 78.50 -17.22
C ALA A 25 4.08 79.75 -16.37
N VAL A 26 5.11 80.34 -15.76
CA VAL A 26 5.12 81.73 -15.27
C VAL A 26 6.54 82.33 -15.33
N ALA A 27 6.64 83.42 -16.11
CA ALA A 27 7.44 84.66 -16.04
C ALA A 27 8.92 84.72 -15.56
N LEU A 28 9.69 85.49 -16.33
CA LEU A 28 11.09 85.91 -16.12
C LEU A 28 11.33 86.67 -14.80
N GLU A 29 12.42 86.32 -14.11
CA GLU A 29 13.23 87.18 -13.25
C GLU A 29 14.69 86.64 -13.29
N PRO A 30 15.75 87.47 -13.36
CA PRO A 30 17.13 87.01 -13.54
C PRO A 30 17.73 86.57 -12.21
N GLN A 31 17.84 85.26 -11.98
CA GLN A 31 18.56 84.67 -10.85
C GLN A 31 20.04 84.41 -11.20
N PRO A 32 20.92 84.44 -10.18
CA PRO A 32 22.34 84.73 -10.30
C PRO A 32 23.10 83.58 -10.93
N SER A 33 24.19 83.94 -11.60
CA SER A 33 25.26 83.10 -12.13
C SER A 33 25.23 81.66 -11.61
N ALA A 34 24.90 80.73 -12.52
CA ALA A 34 24.84 79.31 -12.28
C ALA A 34 26.11 78.80 -11.58
N PRO A 35 26.00 77.91 -10.57
CA PRO A 35 27.13 77.06 -10.23
C PRO A 35 27.41 76.22 -11.47
N GLU A 36 28.62 76.41 -11.99
CA GLU A 36 29.25 75.65 -13.05
C GLU A 36 28.83 74.18 -12.94
N PHE A 37 28.09 73.68 -13.93
CA PHE A 37 27.72 72.28 -14.01
C PHE A 37 29.01 71.46 -14.08
N ALA A 38 29.47 70.97 -12.93
CA ALA A 38 30.47 69.93 -12.89
C ALA A 38 29.90 68.77 -13.74
N PRO A 39 30.58 68.36 -14.83
CA PRO A 39 30.13 67.20 -15.58
C PRO A 39 30.06 66.04 -14.60
N LEU A 40 28.89 65.42 -14.47
CA LEU A 40 28.77 64.13 -13.77
C LEU A 40 29.60 63.12 -14.58
N ASN A 41 30.90 63.05 -14.27
CA ASN A 41 31.84 62.14 -14.89
C ASN A 41 31.59 60.77 -14.28
N PHE A 42 30.56 60.09 -14.77
CA PHE A 42 30.38 58.68 -14.52
C PHE A 42 31.51 57.96 -15.26
N PRO A 43 32.37 57.18 -14.56
CA PRO A 43 33.41 56.42 -15.23
C PRO A 43 32.78 55.54 -16.29
N MET A 44 33.08 55.82 -17.57
CA MET A 44 32.62 54.97 -18.66
C MET A 44 33.29 53.61 -18.47
N ARG A 45 32.51 52.60 -18.05
CA ARG A 45 33.02 51.23 -17.90
C ARG A 45 33.59 50.75 -19.22
N SER A 46 34.73 50.06 -19.14
CA SER A 46 35.33 49.42 -20.31
C SER A 46 34.33 48.42 -20.91
N VAL A 47 34.50 48.11 -22.20
CA VAL A 47 33.62 47.16 -22.89
C VAL A 47 33.70 45.78 -22.23
N GLU A 48 34.89 45.40 -21.74
CA GLU A 48 35.13 44.15 -21.02
C GLU A 48 34.34 44.09 -19.71
N GLN A 49 34.34 45.18 -18.93
CA GLN A 49 33.55 45.25 -17.68
C GLN A 49 32.04 45.19 -17.95
N ARG A 50 31.58 45.78 -19.07
CA ARG A 50 30.18 45.68 -19.48
C ARG A 50 29.79 44.26 -19.90
N MET A 51 30.64 43.60 -20.67
CA MET A 51 30.41 42.21 -21.10
C MET A 51 30.44 41.23 -19.92
N ALA A 52 31.38 41.41 -18.98
CA ALA A 52 31.45 40.58 -17.76
C ALA A 52 30.17 40.71 -16.92
N LEU A 53 29.71 41.94 -16.68
CA LEU A 53 28.47 42.17 -15.95
C LEU A 53 27.24 41.60 -16.67
N GLN A 54 27.21 41.66 -18.00
CA GLN A 54 26.10 41.07 -18.76
C GLN A 54 26.10 39.54 -18.68
N SER A 55 27.28 38.90 -18.75
CA SER A 55 27.42 37.46 -18.53
C SER A 55 26.97 37.04 -17.13
N ASP A 56 27.30 37.82 -16.09
CA ASP A 56 26.86 37.55 -14.72
C ASP A 56 25.34 37.66 -14.57
N VAL A 57 24.73 38.67 -15.20
CA VAL A 57 23.27 38.85 -15.21
C VAL A 57 22.58 37.68 -15.92
N GLU A 58 23.10 37.24 -17.07
CA GLU A 58 22.58 36.09 -17.80
C GLU A 58 22.73 34.79 -16.99
N ALA A 59 23.88 34.54 -16.36
CA ALA A 59 24.11 33.39 -15.50
C ALA A 59 23.14 33.36 -14.29
N ASN A 60 22.90 34.52 -13.67
CA ASN A 60 21.92 34.66 -12.60
C ASN A 60 20.49 34.40 -13.09
N GLN A 61 20.14 34.86 -14.30
CA GLN A 61 18.84 34.61 -14.89
C GLN A 61 18.60 33.11 -15.13
N TYR A 62 19.57 32.37 -15.65
CA TYR A 62 19.48 30.92 -15.82
C TYR A 62 19.34 30.20 -14.48
N THR A 63 20.14 30.60 -13.49
CA THR A 63 20.09 30.03 -12.13
C THR A 63 18.72 30.24 -11.51
N LEU A 64 18.18 31.46 -11.58
CA LEU A 64 16.88 31.80 -11.02
C LEU A 64 15.75 31.05 -11.72
N LYS A 65 15.80 30.92 -13.05
CA LYS A 65 14.85 30.10 -13.81
C LYS A 65 14.87 28.63 -13.35
N SER A 66 16.05 28.03 -13.25
CA SER A 66 16.21 26.66 -12.75
C SER A 66 15.69 26.49 -11.32
N CYS A 67 15.92 27.47 -10.45
CA CYS A 67 15.38 27.46 -9.09
C CYS A 67 13.84 27.46 -9.07
N VAL A 68 13.19 28.29 -9.91
CA VAL A 68 11.72 28.36 -9.99
C VAL A 68 11.13 27.04 -10.52
N GLU A 69 11.74 26.45 -11.55
CA GLU A 69 11.33 25.15 -12.08
C GLU A 69 11.46 24.05 -11.02
N THR A 70 12.57 24.05 -10.28
CA THR A 70 12.80 23.11 -9.17
C THR A 70 11.78 23.30 -8.06
N MET A 71 11.50 24.55 -7.65
CA MET A 71 10.49 24.84 -6.63
C MET A 71 9.11 24.32 -7.06
N THR A 72 8.73 24.54 -8.31
CA THR A 72 7.44 24.06 -8.84
C THR A 72 7.37 22.53 -8.83
N ALA A 73 8.45 21.85 -9.23
CA ALA A 73 8.53 20.39 -9.16
C ALA A 73 8.39 19.88 -7.71
N VAL A 74 9.07 20.51 -6.75
CA VAL A 74 8.97 20.19 -5.32
C VAL A 74 7.56 20.41 -4.79
N THR A 75 6.90 21.53 -5.15
CA THR A 75 5.51 21.79 -4.76
C THR A 75 4.55 20.71 -5.30
N ASN A 76 4.70 20.32 -6.56
CA ASN A 76 3.88 19.27 -7.16
C ASN A 76 4.08 17.91 -6.47
N LEU A 77 5.33 17.58 -6.12
CA LEU A 77 5.64 16.39 -5.33
C LEU A 77 5.02 16.44 -3.94
N SER A 78 5.09 17.59 -3.26
CA SER A 78 4.47 17.79 -1.95
C SER A 78 2.96 17.55 -2.00
N ASN A 79 2.28 18.08 -3.02
CA ASN A 79 0.83 17.88 -3.20
C ASN A 79 0.49 16.40 -3.43
N ARG A 80 1.28 15.71 -4.27
CA ARG A 80 1.11 14.27 -4.51
C ARG A 80 1.33 13.45 -3.25
N LEU A 81 2.38 13.75 -2.48
CA LEU A 81 2.64 13.08 -1.20
C LEU A 81 1.49 13.30 -0.21
N GLN A 82 0.97 14.53 -0.12
CA GLN A 82 -0.16 14.82 0.76
C GLN A 82 -1.41 14.02 0.38
N SER A 83 -1.72 13.88 -0.92
CA SER A 83 -2.83 13.04 -1.39
C SER A 83 -2.65 11.59 -0.96
N ARG A 84 -1.43 11.04 -1.13
CA ARG A 84 -1.13 9.65 -0.77
C ARG A 84 -1.20 9.43 0.75
N THR A 85 -0.78 10.40 1.55
CA THR A 85 -0.95 10.36 3.01
C THR A 85 -2.43 10.25 3.40
N ASN A 86 -3.30 11.02 2.75
CA ASN A 86 -4.74 10.98 3.00
C ASN A 86 -5.35 9.63 2.62
N GLU A 87 -4.95 9.06 1.46
CA GLU A 87 -5.38 7.73 1.02
C GLU A 87 -4.99 6.64 2.03
N VAL A 88 -3.74 6.65 2.51
CA VAL A 88 -3.25 5.70 3.52
C VAL A 88 -4.02 5.83 4.82
N GLN A 89 -4.30 7.06 5.26
CA GLN A 89 -5.10 7.29 6.46
C GLN A 89 -6.53 6.73 6.30
N GLN A 90 -7.15 6.92 5.13
CA GLN A 90 -8.45 6.35 4.83
C GLN A 90 -8.44 4.82 4.85
N LEU A 91 -7.46 4.19 4.18
CA LEU A 91 -7.32 2.73 4.19
C LEU A 91 -7.12 2.17 5.60
N ASN A 92 -6.32 2.85 6.44
CA ASN A 92 -6.14 2.46 7.84
C ASN A 92 -7.45 2.48 8.63
N SER A 93 -8.30 3.49 8.43
CA SER A 93 -9.62 3.54 9.07
C SER A 93 -10.55 2.41 8.62
N GLN A 94 -10.52 2.04 7.33
CA GLN A 94 -11.29 0.93 6.79
C GLN A 94 -10.81 -0.41 7.34
N LEU A 95 -9.50 -0.61 7.44
CA LEU A 95 -8.91 -1.81 8.03
C LEU A 95 -9.31 -1.97 9.50
N ALA A 96 -9.29 -0.88 10.28
CA ALA A 96 -9.71 -0.91 11.68
C ALA A 96 -11.19 -1.32 11.84
N LEU A 97 -12.07 -0.84 10.96
CA LEU A 97 -13.47 -1.25 10.95
C LEU A 97 -13.62 -2.74 10.62
N LEU A 98 -12.94 -3.21 9.57
CA LEU A 98 -13.00 -4.60 9.14
C LEU A 98 -12.49 -5.55 10.24
N GLN A 99 -11.40 -5.17 10.92
CA GLN A 99 -10.87 -5.94 12.04
C GLN A 99 -11.86 -6.03 13.22
N ARG A 100 -12.60 -4.95 13.50
CA ARG A 100 -13.65 -4.97 14.53
C ARG A 100 -14.80 -5.90 14.11
N MET A 101 -15.29 -5.77 12.88
CA MET A 101 -16.35 -6.65 12.36
C MET A 101 -15.94 -8.12 12.40
N TYR A 102 -14.68 -8.44 12.05
CA TYR A 102 -14.17 -9.80 12.14
C TYR A 102 -14.15 -10.33 13.57
N LYS A 103 -13.76 -9.49 14.54
CA LYS A 103 -13.80 -9.85 15.97
C LYS A 103 -15.23 -10.13 16.44
N ASP A 104 -16.18 -9.28 16.05
CA ASP A 104 -17.59 -9.42 16.42
C ASP A 104 -18.20 -10.70 15.81
N ALA A 105 -17.99 -10.94 14.52
CA ALA A 105 -18.43 -12.16 13.85
C ALA A 105 -17.83 -13.43 14.48
N ARG A 106 -16.57 -13.37 14.90
CA ARG A 106 -15.92 -14.48 15.60
C ARG A 106 -16.55 -14.75 16.97
N ALA A 107 -16.97 -13.71 17.69
CA ALA A 107 -17.70 -13.85 18.94
C ALA A 107 -19.08 -14.48 18.71
N GLU A 108 -19.80 -14.02 17.68
CA GLU A 108 -21.11 -14.57 17.30
C GLU A 108 -21.03 -16.06 16.92
N ILE A 109 -20.05 -16.45 16.10
CA ILE A 109 -19.78 -17.86 15.77
C ILE A 109 -19.52 -18.69 17.03
N SER A 110 -18.84 -18.11 18.03
CA SER A 110 -18.58 -18.81 19.30
C SER A 110 -19.86 -19.06 20.08
N VAL A 111 -20.78 -18.09 20.14
CA VAL A 111 -22.10 -18.23 20.78
C VAL A 111 -22.92 -19.29 20.06
N LEU A 112 -23.05 -19.20 18.73
CA LEU A 112 -23.80 -20.15 17.93
C LEU A 112 -23.25 -21.58 18.07
N ARG A 113 -21.93 -21.75 18.17
CA ARG A 113 -21.33 -23.07 18.44
C ARG A 113 -21.73 -23.64 19.81
N ALA A 114 -21.86 -22.80 20.83
CA ALA A 114 -22.30 -23.23 22.16
C ALA A 114 -23.78 -23.65 22.14
N GLU A 115 -24.64 -22.86 21.48
CA GLU A 115 -26.06 -23.18 21.31
C GLU A 115 -26.25 -24.47 20.51
N ASN A 116 -25.51 -24.64 19.41
CA ASN A 116 -25.57 -25.86 18.59
C ASN A 116 -25.14 -27.10 19.40
N LYS A 117 -24.15 -26.97 20.28
CA LYS A 117 -23.74 -28.05 21.21
C LYS A 117 -24.87 -28.41 22.18
N GLU A 118 -25.60 -27.42 22.69
CA GLU A 118 -26.73 -27.64 23.59
C GLU A 118 -27.93 -28.27 22.86
N LEU A 119 -28.24 -27.80 21.64
CA LEU A 119 -29.25 -28.43 20.79
C LEU A 119 -28.91 -29.89 20.48
N LYS A 120 -27.64 -30.20 20.18
CA LYS A 120 -27.17 -31.58 19.99
C LYS A 120 -27.39 -32.45 21.24
N ARG A 121 -27.13 -31.91 22.44
CA ARG A 121 -27.42 -32.61 23.70
C ARG A 121 -28.92 -32.86 23.85
N LYS A 122 -29.76 -31.84 23.65
CA LYS A 122 -31.22 -31.97 23.73
C LYS A 122 -31.76 -33.01 22.74
N ALA A 123 -31.30 -32.99 21.50
CA ALA A 123 -31.67 -33.97 20.50
C ALA A 123 -31.20 -35.39 20.86
N THR A 124 -30.02 -35.54 21.48
CA THR A 124 -29.56 -36.83 21.99
C THR A 124 -30.49 -37.37 23.08
N VAL A 125 -30.97 -36.50 23.98
CA VAL A 125 -31.96 -36.87 24.99
C VAL A 125 -33.27 -37.27 24.30
N MET A 126 -33.80 -36.45 23.39
CA MET A 126 -35.05 -36.77 22.67
C MET A 126 -34.95 -38.08 21.87
N PHE A 127 -33.80 -38.38 21.28
CA PHE A 127 -33.56 -39.65 20.59
C PHE A 127 -33.72 -40.87 21.52
N ARG A 128 -33.29 -40.76 22.79
CA ARG A 128 -33.52 -41.81 23.79
C ARG A 128 -35.00 -42.03 24.11
N PHE A 129 -35.85 -41.03 23.86
CA PHE A 129 -37.31 -41.11 24.00
C PHE A 129 -38.01 -41.40 22.66
N GLY A 130 -37.30 -41.95 21.67
CA GLY A 130 -37.88 -42.34 20.38
C GLY A 130 -38.01 -41.21 19.36
N GLY A 131 -37.45 -40.02 19.63
CA GLY A 131 -37.37 -38.93 18.66
C GLY A 131 -36.32 -39.17 17.56
N PRO A 132 -36.38 -38.44 16.44
CA PRO A 132 -35.41 -38.58 15.35
C PRO A 132 -34.00 -38.08 15.74
N PRO A 133 -32.93 -38.66 15.15
CA PRO A 133 -31.55 -38.25 15.43
C PRO A 133 -31.26 -36.84 14.87
N TYR A 134 -30.39 -36.09 15.55
CA TYR A 134 -30.07 -34.69 15.21
C TYR A 134 -29.69 -34.46 13.74
N ALA A 135 -28.96 -35.39 13.12
CA ALA A 135 -28.56 -35.30 11.71
C ALA A 135 -29.75 -35.34 10.74
N ALA A 136 -30.83 -36.05 11.09
CA ALA A 136 -32.06 -36.04 10.30
C ALA A 136 -32.86 -34.73 10.45
N VAL A 137 -32.62 -33.96 11.52
CA VAL A 137 -33.26 -32.65 11.73
C VAL A 137 -32.53 -31.54 10.96
N GLU A 138 -31.20 -31.64 10.80
CA GLU A 138 -30.43 -30.72 9.93
C GLU A 138 -30.86 -30.82 8.46
N GLU A 139 -31.21 -32.01 7.98
CA GLU A 139 -31.62 -32.26 6.59
C GLU A 139 -32.96 -31.59 6.19
N TYR A 140 -33.85 -31.33 7.16
CA TYR A 140 -35.15 -30.69 6.92
C TYR A 140 -35.17 -29.17 7.17
N GLY A 141 -34.14 -28.61 7.80
CA GLY A 141 -34.04 -27.17 8.11
C GLY A 141 -33.28 -26.33 7.06
N GLY A 142 -32.65 -26.98 6.07
CA GLY A 142 -31.77 -26.34 5.09
C GLY A 142 -32.41 -25.97 3.75
N VAL A 143 -33.66 -25.49 3.74
CA VAL A 143 -34.32 -25.06 2.49
C VAL A 143 -33.96 -23.61 2.14
N ASN A 144 -33.09 -23.49 1.12
CA ASN A 144 -32.76 -22.33 0.26
C ASN A 144 -32.00 -21.16 0.93
N VAL A 145 -30.82 -20.74 0.44
CA VAL A 145 -30.63 -19.95 -0.80
C VAL A 145 -29.24 -20.21 -1.45
N LEU A 146 -29.23 -20.42 -2.77
CA LEU A 146 -28.13 -20.41 -3.77
C LEU A 146 -27.00 -21.45 -3.57
N GLY A 147 -26.67 -22.37 -4.49
CA GLY A 147 -27.08 -22.65 -5.86
C GLY A 147 -25.99 -23.55 -6.48
N GLY A 148 -26.38 -24.58 -7.23
CA GLY A 148 -25.43 -25.40 -8.01
C GLY A 148 -25.60 -26.91 -7.86
N VAL A 149 -26.48 -27.47 -8.70
CA VAL A 149 -26.30 -28.69 -9.52
C VAL A 149 -25.23 -29.70 -9.03
N GLU A 150 -25.63 -30.89 -8.56
CA GLU A 150 -25.41 -32.18 -9.26
C GLU A 150 -25.95 -33.42 -8.49
N ASN A 151 -26.79 -34.19 -9.20
CA ASN A 151 -26.97 -35.65 -9.26
C ASN A 151 -26.88 -36.59 -8.04
N THR A 152 -28.05 -37.18 -7.79
CA THR A 152 -28.38 -38.53 -7.29
C THR A 152 -27.33 -39.65 -7.42
N LYS A 153 -26.99 -40.31 -6.29
CA LYS A 153 -27.28 -41.75 -6.04
C LYS A 153 -27.00 -42.17 -4.59
N ALA A 154 -27.89 -42.98 -4.02
CA ALA A 154 -27.94 -43.41 -2.63
C ALA A 154 -27.08 -44.64 -2.27
N ALA A 155 -26.37 -44.54 -1.13
CA ALA A 155 -26.20 -45.49 0.01
C ALA A 155 -25.61 -46.93 -0.19
N PRO A 156 -25.29 -47.69 0.88
CA PRO A 156 -24.55 -47.42 2.16
C PRO A 156 -23.45 -48.50 2.43
N SER A 157 -22.45 -48.34 3.30
CA SER A 157 -22.47 -48.82 4.72
C SER A 157 -21.07 -48.76 5.38
N ARG A 158 -21.05 -48.22 6.62
CA ARG A 158 -20.20 -48.48 7.81
C ARG A 158 -18.83 -49.18 7.65
N ALA A 159 -17.79 -48.53 8.19
CA ALA A 159 -16.90 -49.11 9.21
C ALA A 159 -16.11 -48.04 9.99
N VAL A 160 -16.32 -48.05 11.32
CA VAL A 160 -15.37 -47.80 12.42
C VAL A 160 -14.72 -46.42 12.56
N GLN A 161 -15.11 -45.75 13.65
CA GLN A 161 -14.35 -44.68 14.30
C GLN A 161 -13.03 -45.23 14.84
N ASP A 162 -11.91 -44.59 14.50
CA ASP A 162 -10.72 -44.64 15.34
C ASP A 162 -10.36 -43.23 15.80
N GLY A 163 -10.35 -43.06 17.12
CA GLY A 163 -10.03 -41.83 17.82
C GLY A 163 -8.53 -41.56 17.77
N GLY A 164 -8.06 -40.97 16.68
CA GLY A 164 -6.71 -40.42 16.60
C GLY A 164 -6.73 -38.92 16.85
N LYS A 165 -6.05 -38.46 17.91
CA LYS A 165 -5.60 -37.06 18.08
C LYS A 165 -5.23 -36.51 16.70
N LYS A 166 -5.92 -35.48 16.21
CA LYS A 166 -5.70 -34.87 14.89
C LYS A 166 -4.31 -34.22 14.86
N LYS A 167 -3.29 -35.07 14.74
CA LYS A 167 -1.92 -34.74 14.35
C LYS A 167 -2.11 -33.95 13.06
N ARG A 168 -1.62 -32.71 13.06
CA ARG A 168 -1.68 -31.78 11.94
C ARG A 168 -1.01 -32.45 10.73
N LEU A 169 -1.80 -33.19 9.96
CA LEU A 169 -1.37 -33.91 8.77
C LEU A 169 -1.79 -33.08 7.57
N ALA A 170 -0.81 -32.90 6.68
CA ALA A 170 -0.81 -32.53 5.27
C ALA A 170 -1.75 -31.43 4.74
N ALA A 171 -1.39 -30.84 3.60
CA ALA A 171 -2.29 -30.03 2.79
C ALA A 171 -3.57 -30.81 2.47
N ASP A 172 -4.74 -30.21 2.71
CA ASP A 172 -6.03 -30.80 2.37
C ASP A 172 -6.20 -30.86 0.84
N LYS A 173 -7.01 -31.78 0.30
CA LYS A 173 -7.20 -31.96 -1.16
C LYS A 173 -7.64 -30.67 -1.85
N ALA A 174 -8.44 -29.86 -1.17
CA ALA A 174 -8.84 -28.53 -1.63
C ALA A 174 -7.64 -27.58 -1.73
N GLY A 175 -6.77 -27.54 -0.71
CA GLY A 175 -5.57 -26.70 -0.72
C GLY A 175 -4.54 -27.14 -1.77
N GLN A 176 -4.52 -28.42 -2.13
CA GLN A 176 -3.71 -28.92 -3.23
C GLN A 176 -4.24 -28.40 -4.58
N ALA A 177 -5.56 -28.47 -4.81
CA ALA A 177 -6.18 -27.95 -6.04
C ALA A 177 -5.94 -26.44 -6.21
N ASP A 178 -6.02 -25.67 -5.12
CA ASP A 178 -5.74 -24.23 -5.13
C ASP A 178 -4.26 -23.95 -5.49
N ALA A 179 -3.32 -24.72 -4.93
CA ALA A 179 -1.90 -24.59 -5.26
C ALA A 179 -1.62 -24.83 -6.75
N ILE A 180 -2.28 -25.85 -7.32
CA ILE A 180 -2.20 -26.16 -8.76
C ILE A 180 -2.74 -24.99 -9.58
N ALA A 181 -3.94 -24.49 -9.25
CA ALA A 181 -4.58 -23.38 -9.96
C ALA A 181 -3.70 -22.11 -9.93
N VAL A 182 -3.11 -21.78 -8.77
CA VAL A 182 -2.19 -20.65 -8.64
C VAL A 182 -0.94 -20.86 -9.48
N SER A 183 -0.32 -22.03 -9.46
CA SER A 183 0.90 -22.31 -10.24
C SER A 183 0.69 -22.08 -11.75
N HIS A 184 -0.42 -22.57 -12.31
CA HIS A 184 -0.75 -22.34 -13.72
C HIS A 184 -1.02 -20.87 -14.02
N LYS A 185 -1.71 -20.15 -13.11
CA LYS A 185 -1.97 -18.72 -13.30
C LYS A 185 -0.68 -17.90 -13.32
N LEU A 186 0.26 -18.22 -12.44
CA LEU A 186 1.58 -17.57 -12.40
C LEU A 186 2.38 -17.84 -13.68
N GLN A 187 2.33 -19.06 -14.21
CA GLN A 187 2.93 -19.40 -15.49
C GLN A 187 2.32 -18.61 -16.66
N GLN A 188 0.98 -18.51 -16.72
CA GLN A 188 0.28 -17.76 -17.77
C GLN A 188 0.62 -16.27 -17.76
N LEU A 189 0.88 -15.70 -16.58
CA LEU A 189 1.28 -14.31 -16.41
C LEU A 189 2.77 -14.07 -16.68
N GLY A 190 3.55 -15.13 -16.95
CA GLY A 190 5.01 -15.03 -17.09
C GLY A 190 5.71 -14.68 -15.77
N TRP A 191 5.05 -14.89 -14.62
CA TRP A 191 5.60 -14.59 -13.30
C TRP A 191 6.05 -15.89 -12.62
N ILE A 192 7.14 -16.46 -13.13
CA ILE A 192 7.81 -17.60 -12.48
C ILE A 192 8.89 -17.03 -11.56
N PRO A 193 8.83 -17.26 -10.23
CA PRO A 193 9.81 -16.72 -9.32
C PRO A 193 11.19 -17.37 -9.50
N GLU A 194 12.24 -16.58 -9.38
CA GLU A 194 13.63 -17.05 -9.35
C GLU A 194 14.09 -17.33 -7.92
N LEU A 195 13.48 -16.67 -6.92
CA LEU A 195 13.72 -16.88 -5.50
C LEU A 195 12.39 -17.13 -4.76
N ILE A 196 12.34 -18.17 -3.94
CA ILE A 196 11.19 -18.53 -3.11
C ILE A 196 11.64 -18.54 -1.66
N LEU A 197 11.12 -17.62 -0.88
CA LEU A 197 11.33 -17.55 0.57
C LEU A 197 10.08 -18.08 1.25
N SER A 198 10.21 -19.21 1.93
CA SER A 198 9.06 -19.84 2.54
C SER A 198 9.32 -20.31 3.95
N SER A 199 8.26 -20.56 4.71
CA SER A 199 8.40 -21.14 6.03
C SER A 199 8.77 -22.63 5.96
N ASP A 200 9.48 -23.13 6.96
CA ASP A 200 9.95 -24.52 7.00
C ASP A 200 8.89 -25.56 7.40
N ALA A 201 7.63 -25.13 7.57
CA ALA A 201 6.52 -26.00 7.94
C ALA A 201 6.20 -27.05 6.87
N VAL A 202 5.77 -28.22 7.34
CA VAL A 202 5.43 -29.38 6.51
C VAL A 202 4.39 -29.02 5.45
N ARG A 203 3.33 -28.29 5.83
CA ARG A 203 2.27 -27.88 4.89
C ARG A 203 2.78 -26.98 3.77
N THR A 204 3.64 -26.03 4.11
CA THR A 204 4.23 -25.10 3.15
C THR A 204 5.11 -25.84 2.14
N LYS A 205 5.93 -26.78 2.62
CA LYS A 205 6.77 -27.63 1.77
C LYS A 205 5.94 -28.49 0.82
N GLU A 206 4.84 -29.08 1.30
CA GLU A 206 3.92 -29.87 0.47
C GLU A 206 3.21 -29.02 -0.60
N THR A 207 2.78 -27.80 -0.25
CA THR A 207 2.20 -26.85 -1.21
C THR A 207 3.19 -26.50 -2.31
N LEU A 208 4.42 -26.13 -1.95
CA LEU A 208 5.46 -25.79 -2.93
C LEU A 208 5.80 -26.98 -3.82
N LYS A 209 5.92 -28.18 -3.24
CA LYS A 209 6.16 -29.41 -3.99
C LYS A 209 5.05 -29.66 -5.02
N THR A 210 3.79 -29.45 -4.62
CA THR A 210 2.65 -29.56 -5.54
C THR A 210 2.78 -28.58 -6.70
N MET A 211 3.15 -27.33 -6.45
CA MET A 211 3.33 -26.33 -7.50
C MET A 211 4.48 -26.71 -8.46
N GLN A 212 5.59 -27.23 -7.92
CA GLN A 212 6.75 -27.70 -8.68
C GLN A 212 6.46 -28.92 -9.56
N GLU A 213 5.60 -29.83 -9.10
CA GLU A 213 5.17 -31.00 -9.88
C GLU A 213 4.33 -30.60 -11.11
N GLN A 214 3.58 -29.51 -11.03
CA GLN A 214 2.72 -29.05 -12.13
C GLN A 214 3.43 -28.10 -13.10
N VAL A 215 4.23 -27.17 -12.58
CA VAL A 215 4.88 -26.12 -13.37
C VAL A 215 6.39 -26.20 -13.17
N ARG A 216 7.08 -26.63 -14.23
CA ARG A 216 8.55 -26.81 -14.20
C ARG A 216 9.33 -25.56 -13.83
N GLY A 217 8.81 -24.37 -14.15
CA GLY A 217 9.47 -23.11 -13.81
C GLY A 217 9.77 -22.95 -12.30
N PHE A 218 8.94 -23.55 -11.42
CA PHE A 218 9.19 -23.52 -9.98
C PHE A 218 10.33 -24.44 -9.52
N LEU A 219 10.82 -25.34 -10.37
CA LEU A 219 11.99 -26.20 -10.07
C LEU A 219 13.31 -25.45 -10.26
N GLU A 220 13.31 -24.42 -11.10
CA GLU A 220 14.48 -23.59 -11.41
C GLU A 220 14.70 -22.51 -10.34
N ALA A 221 13.67 -22.22 -9.55
CA ALA A 221 13.71 -21.24 -8.48
C ALA A 221 14.60 -21.68 -7.31
N GLU A 222 15.41 -20.76 -6.77
CA GLU A 222 16.16 -20.94 -5.53
C GLU A 222 15.19 -20.91 -4.34
N VAL A 223 15.15 -21.98 -3.53
CA VAL A 223 14.19 -22.10 -2.42
C VAL A 223 14.89 -22.05 -1.07
N HIS A 224 14.50 -21.10 -0.21
CA HIS A 224 14.97 -21.00 1.18
C HIS A 224 13.82 -21.19 2.17
N PHE A 225 14.01 -22.13 3.10
CA PHE A 225 13.07 -22.36 4.19
C PHE A 225 13.53 -21.64 5.46
N ILE A 226 12.75 -20.67 5.91
CA ILE A 226 13.06 -19.77 7.02
C ILE A 226 12.08 -20.03 8.17
N SER A 227 12.59 -20.60 9.27
CA SER A 227 11.76 -20.96 10.44
C SER A 227 11.15 -19.73 11.14
N SER A 228 11.83 -18.58 11.08
CA SER A 228 11.38 -17.34 11.72
C SER A 228 10.13 -16.72 11.09
N PHE A 229 9.72 -17.16 9.89
CA PHE A 229 8.50 -16.67 9.24
C PHE A 229 7.22 -16.98 10.04
N TYR A 230 7.22 -17.99 10.91
CA TYR A 230 6.09 -18.24 11.81
C TYR A 230 6.17 -17.52 13.16
N SER A 231 7.38 -17.24 13.65
CA SER A 231 7.55 -16.61 14.97
C SER A 231 7.47 -15.09 14.90
N ILE A 232 8.02 -14.49 13.84
CA ILE A 232 8.10 -13.02 13.70
C ILE A 232 6.84 -12.44 13.04
N ALA A 233 6.18 -13.18 12.13
CA ALA A 233 4.91 -12.74 11.53
C ALA A 233 3.77 -12.58 12.55
N ALA A 234 3.93 -13.11 13.76
CA ALA A 234 2.97 -12.99 14.86
C ALA A 234 3.22 -11.78 15.78
N MET A 235 4.24 -10.95 15.51
CA MET A 235 4.62 -9.81 16.36
C MET A 235 4.45 -8.48 15.62
N ASP A 236 3.64 -7.61 16.22
CA ASP A 236 3.19 -6.32 15.71
C ASP A 236 4.36 -5.41 15.31
N GLY A 237 4.57 -5.21 14.00
CA GLY A 237 5.47 -4.18 13.44
C GLY A 237 6.87 -4.63 13.00
N GLN A 238 7.31 -5.85 13.33
CA GLN A 238 8.66 -6.34 12.96
C GLN A 238 8.70 -7.20 11.69
N THR A 239 7.53 -7.61 11.18
CA THR A 239 7.43 -8.46 9.99
C THR A 239 8.06 -7.81 8.75
N ALA A 240 7.87 -6.50 8.56
CA ALA A 240 8.39 -5.81 7.37
C ALA A 240 9.92 -5.76 7.36
N GLU A 241 10.54 -5.40 8.49
CA GLU A 241 12.00 -5.39 8.65
C GLU A 241 12.59 -6.80 8.50
N HIS A 242 11.91 -7.80 9.06
CA HIS A 242 12.34 -9.19 8.95
C HIS A 242 12.30 -9.71 7.50
N LEU A 243 11.22 -9.40 6.76
CA LEU A 243 11.11 -9.74 5.34
C LEU A 243 12.17 -9.00 4.52
N GLN A 244 12.38 -7.71 4.78
CA GLN A 244 13.44 -6.94 4.10
C GLN A 244 14.81 -7.57 4.34
N HIS A 245 15.14 -7.91 5.57
CA HIS A 245 16.42 -8.57 5.89
C HIS A 245 16.55 -9.92 5.19
N ALA A 246 15.49 -10.74 5.19
CA ALA A 246 15.51 -12.04 4.50
C ALA A 246 15.71 -11.87 2.99
N ILE A 247 14.97 -10.96 2.36
CA ILE A 247 15.10 -10.68 0.92
C ILE A 247 16.50 -10.18 0.60
N CYS A 248 17.02 -9.17 1.31
CA CYS A 248 18.37 -8.66 1.07
C CYS A 248 19.47 -9.70 1.30
N LYS A 249 19.25 -10.67 2.19
CA LYS A 249 20.22 -11.72 2.48
C LYS A 249 20.33 -12.77 1.37
N PHE A 250 19.21 -13.11 0.74
CA PHE A 250 19.13 -14.21 -0.24
C PHE A 250 19.02 -13.74 -1.69
N SER A 251 18.62 -12.49 -1.92
CA SER A 251 18.59 -11.89 -3.25
C SER A 251 20.00 -11.62 -3.77
N ARG A 252 20.15 -11.74 -5.08
CA ARG A 252 21.34 -11.38 -5.86
C ARG A 252 20.93 -10.38 -6.94
N ASP A 253 21.90 -9.73 -7.58
CA ASP A 253 21.63 -8.74 -8.62
C ASP A 253 20.94 -9.36 -9.85
N GLU A 254 21.06 -10.68 -10.05
CA GLU A 254 20.40 -11.41 -11.13
C GLU A 254 18.94 -11.79 -10.84
N ILE A 255 18.49 -11.69 -9.58
CA ILE A 255 17.15 -12.13 -9.17
C ILE A 255 16.14 -11.00 -9.38
N LEU A 256 15.22 -11.19 -10.32
CA LEU A 256 14.20 -10.22 -10.71
C LEU A 256 12.82 -10.52 -10.11
N THR A 257 12.60 -11.74 -9.64
CA THR A 257 11.30 -12.19 -9.13
C THR A 257 11.44 -12.98 -7.83
N VAL A 258 10.72 -12.54 -6.80
CA VAL A 258 10.73 -13.14 -5.46
C VAL A 258 9.30 -13.50 -5.05
N MET A 259 9.12 -14.72 -4.52
CA MET A 259 7.87 -15.21 -3.91
C MET A 259 8.04 -15.48 -2.43
#